data_AF-A0A7R8ZU31-F1
#
_entry.id   AF-A0A7R8ZU31-F1
#
_cell.length_a   1.000
_cell.length_b   1.000
_cell.length_c   1.000
_cell.angle_alpha   90.00
_cell.angle_beta   90.00
_cell.angle_gamma   90.00
#
_symmetry.space_group_name_H-M   'P 1'
#
loop_
_entity.id
_entity.type
_entity.pdbx_description
1 polymer ?
#
loop_
_entity_poly.entity_id
_entity_poly.type
_entity_poly.pdbx_seq_one_letter_code
_entity_poly.pdbx_strand_id
1 'polypeptide(L)'
;MEAKQQQGFTLIEMMIVVAIIGILAALALPAYQAYIIRAKLIETARFSGAAKTLIWEDYFTLGAMPENTTNTAANVENMMMSSDYVSHAVYTKLDKDNARLQITFQQIGAGADVDVVLGPLLTLVVYKPLKTTLKIDLGVIAAVQIAALGYGMYTINQAHPLYVAYAIDRFTPINANEVSPAKAKHAELQKSKLSGPTIVYVQKPSDPSEMSRLTMEVLSGKPDIDARPEYYEPFNKFATEVMQKGSTPQQLSQTPEHKQKLEAFIAKYGKTAEDYAFLPLVGKEKDVLW
;
A
#
# COMPACT_ATOMS: atom_id res chain seq x y z
N MET A 1 11.15 3.84 -69.08
CA MET A 1 10.43 3.65 -67.81
C MET A 1 11.47 3.74 -66.71
N GLU A 2 11.55 4.87 -66.01
CA GLU A 2 12.45 4.99 -64.86
C GLU A 2 11.87 4.19 -63.69
N ALA A 3 12.59 3.15 -63.27
CA ALA A 3 12.23 2.37 -62.10
C ALA A 3 12.45 3.25 -60.85
N LYS A 4 11.35 3.72 -60.25
CA LYS A 4 11.34 4.33 -58.92
C LYS A 4 11.98 3.33 -57.93
N GLN A 5 13.22 3.59 -57.52
CA GLN A 5 13.86 2.80 -56.47
C GLN A 5 13.01 2.91 -55.19
N GLN A 6 12.51 1.78 -54.72
CA GLN A 6 11.83 1.68 -53.44
C GLN A 6 12.85 1.97 -52.33
N GLN A 7 12.74 3.14 -51.70
CA GLN A 7 13.50 3.46 -50.51
C GLN A 7 13.03 2.55 -49.37
N GLY A 8 13.86 1.56 -49.02
CA GLY A 8 13.63 0.71 -47.86
C GLY A 8 13.90 1.46 -46.55
N PHE A 9 13.24 1.02 -45.48
CA PHE A 9 13.44 1.55 -44.12
C PHE A 9 14.89 1.45 -43.68
N THR A 10 15.38 2.47 -42.99
CA THR A 10 16.72 2.46 -42.42
C THR A 10 16.77 1.68 -41.11
N LEU A 11 17.90 1.03 -40.84
CA LEU A 11 18.13 0.29 -39.59
C LEU A 11 17.99 1.22 -38.35
N ILE A 12 18.27 2.52 -38.53
CA ILE A 12 18.11 3.55 -37.51
C ILE A 12 16.65 3.87 -37.23
N GLU A 13 15.79 4.00 -38.25
CA GLU A 13 14.34 4.19 -38.03
C GLU A 13 13.76 3.05 -37.22
N MET A 14 14.18 1.82 -37.53
CA MET A 14 13.74 0.64 -36.78
C MET A 14 14.23 0.66 -35.32
N MET A 15 15.45 1.14 -35.04
CA MET A 15 15.94 1.28 -33.65
C MET A 15 15.19 2.36 -32.86
N ILE A 16 14.83 3.47 -33.49
CA ILE A 16 14.03 4.53 -32.86
C ILE A 16 12.62 4.04 -32.55
N VAL A 17 11.98 3.33 -33.48
CA VAL A 17 10.66 2.74 -33.27
C VAL A 17 10.67 1.77 -32.10
N VAL A 18 11.67 0.89 -32.03
CA VAL A 18 11.81 -0.06 -30.90
C VAL A 18 12.08 0.66 -29.58
N ALA A 19 12.90 1.72 -29.57
CA ALA A 19 13.17 2.51 -28.37
C ALA A 19 11.91 3.26 -27.87
N ILE A 20 11.13 3.85 -28.79
CA ILE A 20 9.86 4.52 -28.44
C ILE A 20 8.86 3.50 -27.90
N ILE A 21 8.71 2.35 -28.55
CA ILE A 21 7.83 1.27 -28.07
C ILE A 21 8.27 0.78 -26.69
N GLY A 22 9.59 0.67 -26.44
CA GLY A 22 10.14 0.33 -25.12
C GLY A 22 9.76 1.34 -24.04
N ILE A 23 9.94 2.64 -24.30
CA ILE A 23 9.56 3.71 -23.35
C ILE A 23 8.04 3.74 -23.11
N LEU A 24 7.24 3.57 -24.18
CA LEU A 24 5.78 3.54 -24.04
C LEU A 24 5.32 2.32 -23.24
N ALA A 25 5.92 1.14 -23.46
CA ALA A 25 5.64 -0.06 -22.69
C ALA A 25 6.04 0.12 -21.21
N ALA A 26 7.20 0.73 -20.96
CA ALA A 26 7.70 1.03 -19.61
C ALA A 26 6.75 1.90 -18.79
N LEU A 27 6.15 2.92 -19.41
CA LEU A 27 5.19 3.80 -18.76
C LEU A 27 3.79 3.17 -18.68
N ALA A 28 3.38 2.42 -19.71
CA ALA A 28 2.04 1.85 -19.81
C ALA A 28 1.84 0.65 -18.88
N LEU A 29 2.85 -0.21 -18.70
CA LEU A 29 2.76 -1.39 -17.86
C LEU A 29 2.41 -1.09 -16.39
N PRO A 30 3.12 -0.21 -15.66
CA PRO A 30 2.78 0.10 -14.27
C PRO A 30 1.42 0.79 -14.13
N ALA A 31 1.05 1.67 -15.08
CA ALA A 31 -0.26 2.31 -15.08
C ALA A 31 -1.40 1.31 -15.34
N TYR A 32 -1.20 0.38 -16.28
CA TYR A 32 -2.14 -0.69 -16.58
C TYR A 32 -2.27 -1.67 -15.40
N GLN A 33 -1.16 -2.02 -14.75
CA GLN A 33 -1.16 -2.82 -13.52
C GLN A 33 -1.97 -2.14 -12.41
N ALA A 34 -1.77 -0.84 -12.17
CA ALA A 34 -2.52 -0.08 -11.17
C ALA A 34 -4.03 -0.04 -11.49
N TYR A 35 -4.41 0.09 -12.76
CA TYR A 35 -5.82 0.02 -13.20
C TYR A 35 -6.42 -1.35 -12.92
N ILE A 36 -5.73 -2.43 -13.31
CA ILE A 36 -6.20 -3.80 -13.06
C ILE A 36 -6.29 -4.05 -11.55
N ILE A 37 -5.32 -3.64 -10.73
CA ILE A 37 -5.38 -3.77 -9.26
C ILE A 37 -6.60 -3.05 -8.69
N ARG A 38 -6.93 -1.84 -9.16
CA ARG A 38 -8.15 -1.14 -8.72
C ARG A 38 -9.42 -1.88 -9.12
N ALA A 39 -9.49 -2.41 -10.34
CA ALA A 39 -10.62 -3.22 -10.77
C ALA A 39 -10.78 -4.48 -9.89
N LYS A 40 -9.67 -5.16 -9.59
CA LYS A 40 -9.61 -6.31 -8.67
C LYS A 40 -10.15 -5.95 -7.27
N LEU A 41 -9.71 -4.83 -6.71
CA LEU A 41 -10.15 -4.37 -5.38
C LEU A 41 -11.66 -4.08 -5.32
N ILE A 42 -12.22 -3.47 -6.37
CA ILE A 42 -13.66 -3.17 -6.43
C ILE A 42 -14.50 -4.45 -6.44
N GLU A 43 -14.06 -5.45 -7.21
CA GLU A 43 -14.73 -6.75 -7.26
C GLU A 43 -14.66 -7.49 -5.92
N THR A 44 -13.49 -7.54 -5.30
CA THR A 44 -13.32 -8.16 -3.97
C THR A 44 -14.09 -7.42 -2.89
N ALA A 45 -14.23 -6.09 -2.98
CA ALA A 45 -15.05 -5.33 -2.04
C ALA A 45 -16.53 -5.74 -2.12
N ARG A 46 -17.05 -6.05 -3.32
CA ARG A 46 -18.42 -6.56 -3.50
C ARG A 46 -18.60 -7.93 -2.83
N PHE A 47 -17.66 -8.84 -3.04
CA PHE A 47 -17.70 -10.16 -2.41
C PHE A 47 -17.52 -10.07 -0.88
N SER A 48 -16.74 -9.11 -0.39
CA SER A 48 -16.54 -8.86 1.05
C SER A 48 -17.82 -8.44 1.75
N GLY A 49 -18.68 -7.66 1.09
CA GLY A 49 -20.01 -7.33 1.60
C GLY A 49 -20.88 -8.56 1.81
N ALA A 50 -20.95 -9.44 0.80
CA ALA A 50 -21.69 -10.69 0.90
C ALA A 50 -21.10 -11.65 1.95
N ALA A 51 -19.77 -11.72 2.07
CA ALA A 51 -19.10 -12.59 3.03
C ALA A 51 -19.40 -12.17 4.48
N LYS A 52 -19.39 -10.86 4.74
CA LYS A 52 -19.78 -10.32 6.04
C LYS A 52 -21.21 -10.73 6.41
N THR A 53 -22.16 -10.64 5.47
CA THR A 53 -23.55 -11.04 5.73
C THR A 53 -23.66 -12.50 6.17
N LEU A 54 -22.98 -13.42 5.47
CA LEU A 54 -22.98 -14.85 5.81
C LEU A 54 -22.37 -15.11 7.19
N ILE A 55 -21.26 -14.45 7.51
CA ILE A 55 -20.60 -14.57 8.83
C ILE A 55 -21.51 -14.03 9.93
N TRP A 56 -22.20 -12.91 9.69
CA TRP A 56 -23.12 -12.31 10.65
C TRP A 56 -24.34 -13.17 10.94
N GLU A 57 -24.93 -13.78 9.91
CA GLU A 57 -26.07 -14.69 10.06
C GLU A 57 -25.75 -15.86 10.99
N ASP A 58 -24.57 -16.47 10.80
CA ASP A 58 -24.12 -17.60 11.59
C ASP A 58 -23.68 -17.15 13.01
N TYR A 59 -23.09 -15.96 13.14
CA TYR A 59 -22.80 -15.34 14.44
C TYR A 59 -24.07 -15.10 15.27
N PHE A 60 -25.16 -14.60 14.67
CA PHE A 60 -26.43 -14.40 15.37
C PHE A 60 -27.06 -15.72 15.82
N THR A 61 -26.84 -16.78 15.06
CA THR A 61 -27.37 -18.12 15.37
C THR A 61 -26.57 -18.82 16.46
N LEU A 62 -25.24 -18.71 16.43
CA LEU A 62 -24.31 -19.43 17.30
C LEU A 62 -23.89 -18.63 18.55
N GLY A 63 -24.07 -17.30 18.55
CA GLY A 63 -23.62 -16.40 19.61
C GLY A 63 -22.09 -16.25 19.70
N ALA A 64 -21.38 -16.66 18.65
CA ALA A 64 -19.92 -16.57 18.50
C ALA A 64 -19.55 -16.65 17.01
N MET A 65 -18.35 -16.18 16.66
CA MET A 65 -17.82 -16.26 15.30
C MET A 65 -17.74 -17.73 14.83
N PRO A 66 -18.10 -18.01 13.56
CA PRO A 66 -18.04 -19.35 12.98
C PRO A 66 -16.64 -19.96 13.10
N GLU A 67 -16.57 -21.26 13.40
CA GLU A 67 -15.30 -22.00 13.39
C GLU A 67 -14.76 -22.12 11.97
N ASN A 68 -13.44 -22.26 11.83
CA ASN A 68 -12.77 -22.35 10.52
C ASN A 68 -13.23 -23.57 9.70
N THR A 69 -13.81 -24.59 10.35
CA THR A 69 -14.31 -25.81 9.71
C THR A 69 -15.80 -25.75 9.34
N THR A 70 -16.47 -24.61 9.59
CA THR A 70 -17.89 -24.45 9.26
C THR A 70 -18.12 -24.33 7.76
N ASN A 71 -19.33 -24.69 7.34
CA ASN A 71 -19.78 -24.43 5.96
C ASN A 71 -19.75 -22.93 5.65
N THR A 72 -20.00 -22.06 6.64
CA THR A 72 -19.92 -20.60 6.49
C THR A 72 -18.51 -20.15 6.11
N ALA A 73 -17.49 -20.63 6.82
CA ALA A 73 -16.09 -20.36 6.49
C ALA A 73 -15.74 -20.84 5.08
N ALA A 74 -16.08 -22.08 4.75
CA ALA A 74 -15.84 -22.64 3.42
C ALA A 74 -16.59 -21.89 2.31
N ASN A 75 -17.84 -21.47 2.54
CA ASN A 75 -18.63 -20.72 1.57
C ASN A 75 -18.06 -19.32 1.33
N VAL A 76 -17.58 -18.66 2.37
CA VAL A 76 -16.90 -17.36 2.26
C VAL A 76 -15.60 -17.50 1.46
N GLU A 77 -14.79 -18.52 1.77
CA GLU A 77 -13.55 -18.80 1.03
C GLU A 77 -13.85 -19.11 -0.45
N ASN A 78 -14.79 -20.01 -0.73
CA ASN A 78 -15.19 -20.37 -2.09
C ASN A 78 -15.75 -19.19 -2.88
N MET A 79 -16.52 -18.31 -2.22
CA MET A 79 -17.04 -17.10 -2.85
C MET A 79 -15.92 -16.12 -3.23
N MET A 80 -14.91 -15.96 -2.38
CA MET A 80 -13.74 -15.15 -2.72
C MET A 80 -12.92 -15.77 -3.85
N MET A 81 -12.74 -17.09 -3.80
CA MET A 81 -12.04 -17.89 -4.79
C MET A 81 -12.79 -18.00 -6.12
N SER A 82 -14.05 -17.55 -6.20
CA SER A 82 -14.80 -17.49 -7.46
C SER A 82 -14.36 -16.34 -8.38
N SER A 83 -13.61 -15.37 -7.84
CA SER A 83 -13.02 -14.30 -8.65
C SER A 83 -11.75 -14.79 -9.35
N ASP A 84 -11.62 -14.51 -10.65
CA ASP A 84 -10.41 -14.80 -11.44
C ASP A 84 -9.14 -14.11 -10.91
N TYR A 85 -9.30 -13.16 -9.99
CA TYR A 85 -8.23 -12.31 -9.48
C TYR A 85 -7.72 -12.71 -8.10
N VAL A 86 -8.43 -13.60 -7.40
CA VAL A 86 -8.07 -14.09 -6.08
C VAL A 86 -7.31 -15.40 -6.24
N SER A 87 -6.06 -15.42 -5.80
CA SER A 87 -5.24 -16.63 -5.80
C SER A 87 -5.48 -17.51 -4.57
N HIS A 88 -5.82 -16.88 -3.44
CA HIS A 88 -6.06 -17.58 -2.19
C HIS A 88 -6.96 -16.74 -1.29
N ALA A 89 -7.91 -17.37 -0.59
CA ALA A 89 -8.71 -16.72 0.43
C ALA A 89 -8.81 -17.66 1.63
N VAL A 90 -8.57 -17.14 2.83
CA VAL A 90 -8.62 -17.91 4.08
C VAL A 90 -9.40 -17.14 5.13
N TYR A 91 -10.42 -17.78 5.67
CA TYR A 91 -11.12 -17.34 6.85
C TYR A 91 -10.44 -17.90 8.10
N THR A 92 -10.25 -17.08 9.12
CA THR A 92 -9.63 -17.49 10.37
C THR A 92 -10.32 -16.80 11.52
N LYS A 93 -11.05 -17.56 12.34
CA LYS A 93 -11.52 -17.14 13.64
C LYS A 93 -10.33 -16.76 14.53
N LEU A 94 -10.38 -15.58 15.13
CA LEU A 94 -9.36 -15.09 16.06
C LEU A 94 -9.80 -15.31 17.51
N ASP A 95 -11.06 -15.00 17.82
CA ASP A 95 -11.67 -15.20 19.14
C ASP A 95 -13.19 -15.36 19.01
N LYS A 96 -13.93 -15.18 20.12
CA LYS A 96 -15.40 -15.31 20.14
C LYS A 96 -16.09 -14.27 19.24
N ASP A 97 -15.56 -13.06 19.18
CA ASP A 97 -16.22 -11.90 18.58
C ASP A 97 -15.46 -11.37 17.35
N ASN A 98 -14.27 -11.90 17.06
CA ASN A 98 -13.41 -11.47 15.95
C ASN A 98 -13.01 -12.63 15.02
N ALA A 99 -13.03 -12.33 13.72
CA ALA A 99 -12.50 -13.20 12.68
C ALA A 99 -11.75 -12.36 11.62
N ARG A 100 -10.81 -13.00 10.94
CA ARG A 100 -10.01 -12.44 9.85
C ARG A 100 -10.37 -13.15 8.55
N LEU A 101 -10.58 -12.37 7.50
CA LEU A 101 -10.63 -12.88 6.12
C LEU A 101 -9.39 -12.35 5.40
N GLN A 102 -8.46 -13.24 5.08
CA GLN A 102 -7.23 -12.92 4.36
C GLN A 102 -7.41 -13.27 2.88
N ILE A 103 -7.17 -12.30 2.00
CA ILE A 103 -7.34 -12.46 0.55
C ILE A 103 -6.00 -12.15 -0.11
N THR A 104 -5.50 -13.10 -0.89
CA THR A 104 -4.27 -12.99 -1.67
C THR A 104 -4.65 -12.83 -3.14
N PHE A 105 -4.26 -11.70 -3.72
CA PHE A 105 -4.48 -11.43 -5.13
C PHE A 105 -3.44 -12.13 -6.01
N GLN A 106 -3.83 -12.50 -7.22
CA GLN A 106 -2.91 -12.98 -8.25
C GLN A 106 -1.91 -11.88 -8.62
N GLN A 107 -0.60 -12.17 -8.53
CA GLN A 107 0.45 -11.21 -8.86
C GLN A 107 0.42 -10.81 -10.34
N ILE A 108 0.64 -9.52 -10.62
CA ILE A 108 0.95 -9.03 -11.96
C ILE A 108 2.36 -8.40 -11.92
N GLY A 109 3.35 -9.17 -12.38
CA GLY A 109 4.59 -8.70 -13.03
C GLY A 109 5.53 -7.77 -12.26
N ALA A 110 6.70 -8.32 -11.88
CA ALA A 110 7.92 -7.64 -11.43
C ALA A 110 8.58 -6.74 -12.52
N GLY A 111 7.88 -5.71 -12.99
CA GLY A 111 8.31 -4.90 -14.13
C GLY A 111 9.06 -3.61 -13.81
N ALA A 112 8.94 -3.08 -12.60
CA ALA A 112 9.44 -1.73 -12.29
C ALA A 112 10.98 -1.65 -12.19
N ASP A 113 11.64 -2.69 -11.68
CA ASP A 113 13.08 -2.63 -11.39
C ASP A 113 13.97 -2.82 -12.63
N VAL A 114 13.49 -3.59 -13.61
CA VAL A 114 14.25 -3.89 -14.84
C VAL A 114 14.32 -2.68 -15.78
N ASP A 115 13.30 -1.83 -15.75
CA ASP A 115 13.19 -0.66 -16.64
C ASP A 115 14.08 0.52 -16.23
N VAL A 116 14.23 0.75 -14.92
CA VAL A 116 15.08 1.82 -14.37
C VAL A 116 16.56 1.65 -14.76
N VAL A 117 16.99 0.39 -14.98
CA VAL A 117 18.35 0.04 -15.37
C VAL A 117 18.55 0.04 -16.90
N LEU A 118 17.53 -0.33 -17.67
CA LEU A 118 17.60 -0.39 -19.14
C LEU A 118 17.54 0.98 -19.82
N GLY A 119 16.84 1.96 -19.23
CA GLY A 119 16.73 3.32 -19.77
C GLY A 119 18.10 3.98 -20.07
N PRO A 120 19.04 4.02 -19.11
CA PRO A 120 20.39 4.55 -19.34
C PRO A 120 21.23 3.73 -20.35
N LEU A 121 21.09 2.40 -20.37
CA LEU A 121 21.83 1.52 -21.28
C LEU A 121 21.39 1.69 -22.74
N LEU A 122 20.09 1.82 -23.01
CA LEU A 122 19.57 2.07 -24.35
C LEU A 122 20.00 3.44 -24.88
N THR A 123 20.09 4.47 -24.02
CA THR A 123 20.64 5.77 -24.43
C THR A 123 22.11 5.71 -24.84
N LEU A 124 22.91 4.83 -24.21
CA LEU A 124 24.30 4.60 -24.59
C LEU A 124 24.42 3.83 -25.92
N VAL A 125 23.49 2.93 -26.22
CA VAL A 125 23.48 2.15 -27.48
C VAL A 125 23.07 3.00 -28.70
N VAL A 126 22.28 4.07 -28.50
CA VAL A 126 21.88 5.00 -29.58
C VAL A 126 23.00 6.01 -29.93
N TYR A 127 24.09 6.06 -29.16
CA TYR A 127 25.22 6.94 -29.44
C TYR A 127 26.06 6.45 -30.64
N LYS A 128 25.69 6.86 -31.86
CA LYS A 128 26.56 6.78 -33.05
C LYS A 128 27.10 8.18 -33.42
N PRO A 129 28.43 8.41 -33.40
CA PRO A 129 29.02 9.75 -33.47
C PRO A 129 29.14 10.34 -34.90
N LEU A 130 28.12 10.24 -35.77
CA LEU A 130 28.27 10.65 -37.18
C LEU A 130 27.05 11.28 -37.91
N LYS A 131 26.18 12.04 -37.22
CA LYS A 131 25.24 12.98 -37.93
C LYS A 131 25.00 14.29 -37.16
N THR A 132 24.82 15.37 -37.92
CA THR A 132 24.59 16.74 -37.41
C THR A 132 23.27 16.90 -36.63
N THR A 133 22.29 16.02 -36.84
CA THR A 133 20.99 15.98 -36.12
C THR A 133 21.08 15.30 -34.74
N LEU A 134 22.21 14.68 -34.39
CA LEU A 134 22.42 13.96 -33.12
C LEU A 134 22.13 14.84 -31.89
N LYS A 135 22.41 16.14 -31.98
CA LYS A 135 22.13 17.10 -30.89
C LYS A 135 20.63 17.26 -30.61
N ILE A 136 19.79 17.14 -31.64
CA ILE A 136 18.33 17.25 -31.53
C ILE A 136 17.77 15.95 -30.92
N ASP A 137 18.19 14.80 -31.44
CA ASP A 137 17.73 13.49 -30.94
C ASP A 137 18.12 13.27 -29.47
N LEU A 138 19.36 13.65 -29.09
CA LEU A 138 19.82 13.60 -27.70
C LEU A 138 19.08 14.61 -26.81
N GLY A 139 18.70 15.77 -27.36
CA GLY A 139 17.88 16.77 -26.69
C GLY A 139 16.46 16.29 -26.41
N VAL A 140 15.84 15.58 -27.36
CA VAL A 140 14.51 14.97 -27.19
C VAL A 140 14.55 13.87 -26.13
N ILE A 141 15.57 13.00 -26.15
CA ILE A 141 15.76 11.96 -25.13
C ILE A 141 15.93 12.59 -23.74
N ALA A 142 16.78 13.61 -23.62
CA ALA A 142 16.99 14.33 -22.36
C ALA A 142 15.69 14.99 -21.86
N ALA A 143 14.90 15.59 -22.76
CA ALA A 143 13.61 16.20 -22.41
C ALA A 143 12.60 15.15 -21.91
N VAL A 144 12.49 14.00 -22.58
CA VAL A 144 11.61 12.89 -22.15
C VAL A 144 12.08 12.33 -20.81
N GLN A 145 13.39 12.18 -20.58
CA GLN A 145 13.93 11.73 -19.30
C GLN A 145 13.66 12.72 -18.16
N ILE A 146 13.83 14.02 -18.39
CA ILE A 146 13.50 15.06 -17.41
C ILE A 146 12.00 15.05 -17.10
N ALA A 147 11.14 14.88 -18.11
CA ALA A 147 9.70 14.77 -17.92
C ALA A 147 9.33 13.51 -17.10
N ALA A 148 9.95 12.36 -17.41
CA ALA A 148 9.74 11.12 -16.68
C ALA A 148 10.24 11.22 -15.23
N LEU A 149 11.39 11.85 -14.99
CA LEU A 149 11.93 12.09 -13.66
C LEU A 149 11.03 13.06 -12.88
N GLY A 150 10.54 14.12 -13.51
CA GLY A 150 9.57 15.04 -12.93
C GLY A 150 8.26 14.34 -12.55
N TYR A 151 7.75 13.47 -13.43
CA TYR A 151 6.58 12.64 -13.13
C TYR A 151 6.84 11.66 -11.99
N GLY A 152 7.99 10.97 -11.98
CA GLY A 152 8.40 10.08 -10.88
C GLY A 152 8.54 10.81 -9.54
N MET A 153 9.13 12.00 -9.55
CA MET A 153 9.23 12.83 -8.35
C MET A 153 7.85 13.30 -7.88
N TYR A 154 6.95 13.64 -8.81
CA TYR A 154 5.57 13.99 -8.50
C TYR A 154 4.79 12.81 -7.90
N THR A 155 4.94 11.60 -8.43
CA THR A 155 4.27 10.40 -7.89
C THR A 155 4.82 10.03 -6.51
N ILE A 156 6.14 10.08 -6.31
CA ILE A 156 6.77 9.85 -4.98
C ILE A 156 6.33 10.92 -3.98
N ASN A 157 6.28 12.19 -4.40
CA ASN A 157 5.80 13.27 -3.56
C ASN A 157 4.31 13.14 -3.20
N GLN A 158 3.51 12.34 -3.91
CA GLN A 158 2.13 12.04 -3.47
C GLN A 158 2.03 10.81 -2.58
N ALA A 159 3.03 9.92 -2.61
CA ALA A 159 3.04 8.65 -1.88
C ALA A 159 3.76 8.71 -0.52
N HIS A 160 4.32 9.87 -0.13
CA HIS A 160 5.01 9.97 1.16
C HIS A 160 4.02 9.98 2.34
N PRO A 161 4.30 9.24 3.43
CA PRO A 161 3.50 9.30 4.65
C PRO A 161 3.59 10.70 5.27
N LEU A 162 2.44 11.34 5.50
CA LEU A 162 2.36 12.58 6.28
C LEU A 162 2.22 12.31 7.78
N TYR A 163 1.46 11.26 8.13
CA TYR A 163 1.21 10.88 9.50
C TYR A 163 1.51 9.41 9.74
N VAL A 164 1.84 9.11 10.98
CA VAL A 164 1.75 7.76 11.53
C VAL A 164 0.72 7.83 12.64
N ALA A 165 -0.48 7.32 12.37
CA ALA A 165 -1.62 7.41 13.25
C ALA A 165 -1.67 6.17 14.15
N TYR A 166 -1.69 6.39 15.47
CA TYR A 166 -1.97 5.32 16.43
C TYR A 166 -3.48 5.22 16.66
N ALA A 167 -4.09 4.15 16.16
CA ALA A 167 -5.52 3.90 16.27
C ALA A 167 -5.77 2.41 16.48
N ILE A 168 -6.68 2.04 17.39
CA ILE A 168 -7.07 0.63 17.60
C ILE A 168 -5.80 -0.25 17.82
N ASP A 169 -4.98 0.18 18.78
CA ASP A 169 -3.80 -0.51 19.30
C ASP A 169 -2.68 -0.79 18.29
N ARG A 170 -2.66 -0.06 17.16
CA ARG A 170 -1.61 -0.17 16.13
C ARG A 170 -1.25 1.19 15.54
N PHE A 171 -0.06 1.27 14.97
CA PHE A 171 0.36 2.36 14.11
C PHE A 171 0.00 2.07 12.66
N THR A 172 -0.61 3.05 11.99
CA THR A 172 -0.91 3.00 10.56
C THR A 172 -0.27 4.21 9.87
N PRO A 173 0.54 4.02 8.82
CA PRO A 173 1.03 5.13 8.01
C PRO A 173 -0.10 5.69 7.13
N ILE A 174 -0.27 7.01 7.16
CA ILE A 174 -1.30 7.74 6.40
C ILE A 174 -0.62 8.67 5.39
N ASN A 175 -0.94 8.46 4.12
CA ASN A 175 -0.32 9.19 3.00
C ASN A 175 -0.97 10.55 2.76
N ALA A 176 -0.23 11.45 2.11
CA ALA A 176 -0.69 12.82 1.82
C ALA A 176 -2.02 12.89 1.05
N ASN A 177 -2.27 11.93 0.17
CA ASN A 177 -3.45 11.86 -0.68
C ASN A 177 -4.71 11.27 0.01
N GLU A 178 -4.56 10.70 1.21
CA GLU A 178 -5.64 10.03 1.94
C GLU A 178 -6.24 10.89 3.04
N VAL A 179 -5.60 12.02 3.32
CA VAL A 179 -5.86 12.82 4.50
C VAL A 179 -5.98 14.29 4.13
N SER A 180 -6.82 15.03 4.85
CA SER A 180 -6.96 16.49 4.70
C SER A 180 -6.43 17.18 5.95
N PRO A 181 -5.13 17.54 6.02
CA PRO A 181 -4.51 18.17 7.20
C PRO A 181 -5.27 19.38 7.74
N ALA A 182 -5.92 20.15 6.86
CA ALA A 182 -6.73 21.31 7.21
C ALA A 182 -7.90 21.00 8.16
N LYS A 183 -8.35 19.75 8.24
CA LYS A 183 -9.41 19.30 9.15
C LYS A 183 -8.90 18.98 10.57
N ALA A 184 -7.57 19.00 10.78
CA ALA A 184 -7.00 18.70 12.09
C ALA A 184 -7.39 19.77 13.12
N LYS A 185 -7.73 19.33 14.34
CA LYS A 185 -8.10 20.23 15.46
C LYS A 185 -6.95 21.13 15.89
N HIS A 186 -5.73 20.60 15.87
CA HIS A 186 -4.53 21.28 16.38
C HIS A 186 -3.73 21.91 15.25
N ALA A 187 -3.36 23.18 15.40
CA ALA A 187 -2.64 23.93 14.38
C ALA A 187 -1.26 23.32 14.05
N GLU A 188 -0.62 22.66 15.03
CA GLU A 188 0.63 21.92 14.80
C GLU A 188 0.45 20.69 13.91
N LEU A 189 -0.75 20.11 13.85
CA LEU A 189 -1.06 18.93 13.02
C LEU A 189 -1.54 19.33 11.63
N GLN A 190 -1.97 20.58 11.42
CA GLN A 190 -2.33 21.09 10.10
C GLN A 190 -1.10 21.35 9.21
N LYS A 191 0.08 21.54 9.81
CA LYS A 191 1.33 21.82 9.11
C LYS A 191 2.15 20.55 8.93
N SER A 192 2.50 20.22 7.69
CA SER A 192 3.41 19.12 7.40
C SER A 192 4.85 19.48 7.82
N LYS A 193 5.55 18.53 8.45
CA LYS A 193 6.98 18.65 8.76
C LYS A 193 7.80 18.09 7.59
N LEU A 194 8.79 18.85 7.12
CA LEU A 194 9.70 18.40 6.06
C LEU A 194 10.59 17.21 6.47
N SER A 195 10.77 16.97 7.77
CA SER A 195 11.75 16.03 8.33
C SER A 195 11.22 14.60 8.53
N GLY A 196 9.98 14.30 8.14
CA GLY A 196 9.37 12.99 8.30
C GLY A 196 7.92 13.04 8.81
N PRO A 197 7.24 11.88 8.89
CA PRO A 197 5.84 11.83 9.24
C PRO A 197 5.62 12.27 10.69
N THR A 198 4.50 12.94 10.93
CA THR A 198 4.09 13.34 12.29
C THR A 198 3.32 12.20 12.94
N ILE A 199 3.80 11.75 14.10
CA ILE A 199 3.11 10.73 14.89
C ILE A 199 1.91 11.38 15.59
N VAL A 200 0.73 10.79 15.45
CA VAL A 200 -0.52 11.29 16.01
C VAL A 200 -1.25 10.18 16.77
N TYR A 201 -1.97 10.56 17.82
CA TYR A 201 -2.88 9.67 18.53
C TYR A 201 -4.30 9.89 17.99
N VAL A 202 -5.02 8.82 17.67
CA VAL A 202 -6.40 8.92 17.18
C VAL A 202 -7.36 8.66 18.32
N GLN A 203 -8.01 9.72 18.79
CA GLN A 203 -8.98 9.62 19.87
C GLN A 203 -10.32 9.12 19.34
N LYS A 204 -10.73 7.92 19.79
CA LYS A 204 -12.04 7.37 19.48
C LYS A 204 -13.16 8.24 20.09
N PRO A 205 -14.25 8.51 19.36
CA PRO A 205 -15.43 9.16 19.91
C PRO A 205 -15.94 8.42 21.16
N SER A 206 -16.20 9.16 22.23
CA SER A 206 -16.83 8.60 23.45
C SER A 206 -18.36 8.49 23.34
N ASP A 207 -18.98 9.25 22.43
CA ASP A 207 -20.43 9.22 22.20
C ASP A 207 -20.81 8.03 21.27
N PRO A 208 -21.68 7.11 21.72
CA PRO A 208 -22.16 5.99 20.91
C PRO A 208 -22.83 6.39 19.59
N SER A 209 -23.48 7.56 19.54
CA SER A 209 -24.17 8.07 18.34
C SER A 209 -23.16 8.45 17.25
N GLU A 210 -22.09 9.12 17.67
CA GLU A 210 -20.98 9.51 16.80
C GLU A 210 -20.21 8.28 16.28
N MET A 211 -20.02 7.27 17.14
CA MET A 211 -19.41 6.01 16.71
C MET A 211 -20.26 5.30 15.64
N SER A 212 -21.58 5.23 15.83
CA SER A 212 -22.49 4.62 14.86
C SER A 212 -22.51 5.37 13.53
N ARG A 213 -22.47 6.72 13.57
CA ARG A 213 -22.33 7.55 12.38
C ARG A 213 -21.03 7.25 11.63
N LEU A 214 -19.91 7.19 12.35
CA LEU A 214 -18.61 6.89 11.79
C LEU A 214 -18.59 5.50 11.13
N THR A 215 -19.15 4.49 11.78
CA THR A 215 -19.27 3.14 11.20
C THR A 215 -20.08 3.16 9.90
N MET A 216 -21.23 3.83 9.86
CA MET A 216 -22.06 3.93 8.66
C MET A 216 -21.33 4.66 7.52
N GLU A 217 -20.57 5.70 7.83
CA GLU A 217 -19.76 6.42 6.86
C GLU A 217 -18.65 5.55 6.27
N VAL A 218 -17.95 4.77 7.10
CA VAL A 218 -16.93 3.82 6.64
C VAL A 218 -17.56 2.76 5.74
N LEU A 219 -18.74 2.24 6.09
CA LEU A 219 -19.51 1.30 5.25
C LEU A 219 -19.91 1.91 3.90
N SER A 220 -20.14 3.22 3.84
CA SER A 220 -20.42 3.94 2.59
C SER A 220 -19.17 4.24 1.74
N GLY A 221 -17.99 3.79 2.18
CA GLY A 221 -16.73 3.98 1.47
C GLY A 221 -15.97 5.26 1.85
N LYS A 222 -16.34 5.95 2.93
CA LYS A 222 -15.52 7.06 3.46
C LYS A 222 -14.30 6.51 4.22
N PRO A 223 -13.23 7.32 4.37
CA PRO A 223 -12.04 6.91 5.12
C PRO A 223 -12.36 6.52 6.57
N ASP A 224 -11.59 5.56 7.10
CA ASP A 224 -11.66 5.12 8.50
C ASP A 224 -11.11 6.20 9.45
N ILE A 225 -11.27 6.00 10.75
CA ILE A 225 -10.93 6.96 11.81
C ILE A 225 -9.46 7.34 11.82
N ASP A 226 -8.59 6.44 11.38
CA ASP A 226 -7.14 6.62 11.30
C ASP A 226 -6.73 7.63 10.23
N ALA A 227 -7.53 7.82 9.18
CA ALA A 227 -7.32 8.80 8.11
C ALA A 227 -8.15 10.09 8.29
N ARG A 228 -8.67 10.33 9.50
CA ARG A 228 -9.53 11.48 9.83
C ARG A 228 -8.88 12.43 10.84
N PRO A 229 -8.26 13.52 10.36
CA PRO A 229 -7.53 14.45 11.21
C PRO A 229 -8.36 15.13 12.29
N GLU A 230 -9.69 15.19 12.13
CA GLU A 230 -10.61 15.66 13.15
C GLU A 230 -10.54 14.86 14.48
N TYR A 231 -10.00 13.64 14.45
CA TYR A 231 -9.78 12.80 15.63
C TYR A 231 -8.33 12.78 16.11
N TYR A 232 -7.43 13.53 15.47
CA TYR A 232 -6.02 13.51 15.83
C TYR A 232 -5.74 14.38 17.06
N GLU A 233 -4.96 13.80 17.96
CA GLU A 233 -4.39 14.45 19.14
C GLU A 233 -2.86 14.34 19.11
N PRO A 234 -2.12 15.28 19.73
CA PRO A 234 -0.68 15.21 19.83
C PRO A 234 -0.24 13.95 20.59
N PHE A 235 0.56 13.10 19.93
CA PHE A 235 0.96 11.80 20.47
C PHE A 235 1.62 11.88 21.86
N ASN A 236 2.42 12.92 22.11
CA ASN A 236 3.12 13.12 23.38
C ASN A 236 2.20 13.13 24.61
N LYS A 237 0.93 13.52 24.46
CA LYS A 237 -0.06 13.51 25.56
C LYS A 237 -0.51 12.10 25.94
N PHE A 238 -0.46 11.16 25.00
CA PHE A 238 -0.96 9.79 25.14
C PHE A 238 0.16 8.75 25.11
N ALA A 239 1.42 9.16 24.95
CA ALA A 239 2.56 8.26 24.81
C ALA A 239 2.65 7.24 25.95
N THR A 240 2.45 7.66 27.20
CA THR A 240 2.47 6.74 28.36
C THR A 240 1.36 5.68 28.30
N GLU A 241 0.14 6.07 27.90
CA GLU A 241 -0.98 5.13 27.72
C GLU A 241 -0.69 4.14 26.59
N VAL A 242 -0.17 4.64 25.47
CA VAL A 242 0.16 3.82 24.30
C VAL A 242 1.26 2.82 24.62
N MET A 243 2.30 3.22 25.37
CA MET A 243 3.39 2.32 25.77
C MET A 243 2.91 1.18 26.66
N GLN A 244 1.88 1.38 27.50
CA GLN A 244 1.30 0.32 28.33
C GLN A 244 0.55 -0.75 27.51
N LYS A 245 0.13 -0.42 26.29
CA LYS A 245 -0.55 -1.34 25.36
C LYS A 245 0.43 -2.14 24.50
N GLY A 246 1.74 -1.95 24.70
CA GLY A 246 2.76 -2.69 23.98
C GLY A 246 2.68 -4.20 24.23
N SER A 247 3.04 -4.98 23.21
CA SER A 247 3.14 -6.43 23.32
C SER A 247 4.26 -6.81 24.28
N THR A 248 4.00 -7.81 25.13
CA THR A 248 4.98 -8.34 26.06
C THR A 248 6.05 -9.16 25.32
N PRO A 249 7.29 -9.26 25.86
CA PRO A 249 8.33 -10.11 25.28
C PRO A 249 7.91 -11.58 25.10
N GLN A 250 7.03 -12.07 25.98
CA GLN A 250 6.45 -13.42 25.89
C GLN A 250 5.51 -13.57 24.68
N GLN A 251 4.67 -12.56 24.42
CA GLN A 251 3.80 -12.54 23.23
C GLN A 251 4.61 -12.46 21.93
N LEU A 252 5.72 -11.72 21.96
CA LEU A 252 6.63 -11.57 20.80
C LEU A 252 7.55 -12.77 20.57
N SER A 253 7.59 -13.75 21.47
CA SER A 253 8.47 -14.92 21.34
C SER A 253 7.70 -16.19 20.96
N GLN A 254 6.44 -16.07 20.55
CA GLN A 254 5.57 -17.22 20.26
C GLN A 254 5.99 -18.02 19.01
N THR A 255 6.70 -17.41 18.06
CA THR A 255 7.25 -18.12 16.90
C THR A 255 8.78 -18.03 16.87
N PRO A 256 9.48 -19.02 16.28
CA PRO A 256 10.94 -19.01 16.21
C PRO A 256 11.51 -17.78 15.47
N GLU A 257 10.86 -17.36 14.38
CA GLU A 257 11.27 -16.19 13.59
C GLU A 257 11.19 -14.90 14.42
N HIS A 258 10.09 -14.77 15.12
CA HIS A 258 9.76 -13.65 15.98
C HIS A 258 10.73 -13.51 17.16
N LYS A 259 11.06 -14.62 17.82
CA LYS A 259 12.07 -14.69 18.86
C LYS A 259 13.45 -14.26 18.33
N GLN A 260 13.85 -14.74 17.15
CA GLN A 260 15.14 -14.36 16.54
C GLN A 260 15.22 -12.85 16.24
N LYS A 261 14.12 -12.26 15.74
CA LYS A 261 14.03 -10.81 15.50
C LYS A 261 14.15 -10.00 16.79
N LEU A 262 13.46 -10.44 17.85
CA LEU A 262 13.53 -9.79 19.16
C LEU A 262 14.95 -9.86 19.76
N GLU A 263 15.61 -11.02 19.70
CA GLU A 263 16.98 -11.20 20.17
C GLU A 263 17.97 -10.33 19.38
N ALA A 264 17.83 -10.27 18.05
CA ALA A 264 18.66 -9.41 17.20
C ALA A 264 18.46 -7.92 17.51
N PHE A 265 17.23 -7.50 17.81
CA PHE A 265 16.92 -6.13 18.21
C PHE A 265 17.57 -5.79 19.56
N ILE A 266 17.39 -6.65 20.56
CA ILE A 266 17.98 -6.49 21.90
C ILE A 266 19.51 -6.41 21.82
N ALA A 267 20.14 -7.30 21.04
CA ALA A 267 21.58 -7.32 20.83
C ALA A 267 22.09 -6.02 20.17
N LYS A 268 21.31 -5.41 19.28
CA LYS A 268 21.67 -4.17 18.59
C LYS A 268 21.62 -2.95 19.50
N TYR A 269 20.64 -2.86 20.39
CA TYR A 269 20.39 -1.66 21.21
C TYR A 269 20.82 -1.78 22.68
N GLY A 270 21.28 -2.96 23.11
CA GLY A 270 22.00 -3.14 24.38
C GLY A 270 21.18 -2.92 25.66
N LYS A 271 19.84 -3.05 25.58
CA LYS A 271 18.91 -2.95 26.72
C LYS A 271 18.02 -4.19 26.79
N THR A 272 17.32 -4.41 27.91
CA THR A 272 16.44 -5.58 28.03
C THR A 272 15.13 -5.36 27.27
N ALA A 273 14.39 -6.45 27.03
CA ALA A 273 13.10 -6.38 26.36
C ALA A 273 12.07 -5.56 27.17
N GLU A 274 12.21 -5.48 28.50
CA GLU A 274 11.31 -4.71 29.37
C GLU A 274 11.52 -3.19 29.26
N ASP A 275 12.67 -2.75 28.75
CA ASP A 275 12.96 -1.33 28.53
C ASP A 275 12.26 -0.76 27.28
N TYR A 276 11.58 -1.61 26.50
CA TYR A 276 10.94 -1.25 25.24
C TYR A 276 9.46 -1.58 25.24
N ALA A 277 8.67 -0.71 24.60
CA ALA A 277 7.30 -0.99 24.23
C ALA A 277 7.27 -1.37 22.74
N PHE A 278 6.81 -2.58 22.44
CA PHE A 278 6.65 -3.08 21.08
C PHE A 278 5.20 -2.91 20.64
N LEU A 279 4.98 -2.21 19.54
CA LEU A 279 3.65 -1.80 19.10
C LEU A 279 3.53 -2.11 17.61
N PRO A 280 2.44 -2.77 17.19
CA PRO A 280 2.31 -3.22 15.82
C PRO A 280 2.24 -2.03 14.86
N LEU A 281 3.04 -2.09 13.80
CA LEU A 281 2.98 -1.18 12.65
C LEU A 281 2.40 -1.93 11.45
N VAL A 282 1.16 -1.61 11.11
CA VAL A 282 0.46 -2.24 10.00
C VAL A 282 0.65 -1.41 8.74
N GLY A 283 1.40 -1.95 7.77
CA GLY A 283 1.50 -1.40 6.43
C GLY A 283 0.36 -1.90 5.54
N LYS A 284 0.00 -1.13 4.51
CA LYS A 284 -1.11 -1.48 3.61
C LYS A 284 -0.92 -2.77 2.81
N GLU A 285 0.33 -3.17 2.56
CA GLU A 285 0.65 -4.36 1.75
C GLU A 285 1.31 -5.49 2.57
N LYS A 286 1.83 -5.18 3.76
CA LYS A 286 2.44 -6.14 4.68
C LYS A 286 2.58 -5.50 6.06
N ASP A 287 2.34 -6.26 7.12
CA ASP A 287 2.73 -5.86 8.48
C ASP A 287 4.24 -5.65 8.48
N VAL A 288 4.67 -4.42 8.76
CA VAL A 288 6.05 -4.03 8.48
C VAL A 288 6.93 -4.51 9.62
N LEU A 289 6.51 -4.30 10.87
CA LEU A 289 7.19 -4.74 12.10
C LEU A 289 6.21 -4.68 13.28
N TRP A 290 6.56 -5.39 14.35
CA TRP A 290 6.00 -5.24 15.70
C TRP A 290 6.97 -4.52 16.65
#